data_AF-A0A073CI73-F1
#
_entry.id   AF-A0A073CI73-F1
#
_cell.length_a   1.000
_cell.length_b   1.000
_cell.length_c   1.000
_cell.angle_alpha   90.00
_cell.angle_beta   90.00
_cell.angle_gamma   90.00
#
_symmetry.space_group_name_H-M   'P 1'
#
loop_
_entity.id
_entity.type
_entity.pdbx_description
1 polymer ?
#
loop_
_entity_poly.entity_id
_entity_poly.type
_entity_poly.pdbx_seq_one_letter_code
_entity_poly.pdbx_strand_id
1 'polypeptide(L)'
;MKKFYCIEPDLCMSQPELIIQSSKDIVLPKYLYTQLIYLKNGNFANATTTATQILDVLEAETHSNDLIFRNLNNGIIYFINEKIYGDQLNILNIPLDNNNLLDCYLLSSLHLAEILESQIVFLASSPELRRKCHSLNMEIMVVEELFVGGETWFKPELFLPLQESTVQQEVTVPEMTQQEYNNRESTINNIAEIPFVITEPESPKDNSLPSIEWRDIPMPPKPNNIQWVDIV
;
A
#
# COMPACT_ATOMS: atom_id res chain seq x y z
N MET A 1 9.94 -25.51 -3.04
CA MET A 1 10.52 -24.15 -2.98
C MET A 1 9.51 -23.25 -2.29
N LYS A 2 9.93 -22.45 -1.31
CA LYS A 2 9.05 -21.54 -0.58
C LYS A 2 8.58 -20.44 -1.52
N LYS A 3 7.29 -20.13 -1.52
CA LYS A 3 6.71 -19.06 -2.34
C LYS A 3 5.87 -18.14 -1.46
N PHE A 4 5.95 -16.85 -1.70
CA PHE A 4 4.94 -15.91 -1.25
C PHE A 4 4.36 -15.15 -2.44
N TYR A 5 3.19 -14.58 -2.19
CA TYR A 5 2.34 -14.05 -3.22
C TYR A 5 2.24 -12.54 -3.07
N CYS A 6 2.32 -11.83 -4.17
CA CYS A 6 2.14 -10.38 -4.23
C CYS A 6 0.94 -10.07 -5.10
N ILE A 7 0.27 -8.96 -4.81
CA ILE A 7 -0.94 -8.55 -5.54
C ILE A 7 -0.82 -7.06 -5.84
N GLU A 8 -1.15 -6.66 -7.06
CA GLU A 8 -1.34 -5.26 -7.41
C GLU A 8 -2.40 -4.62 -6.49
N PRO A 9 -2.08 -3.56 -5.71
CA PRO A 9 -2.98 -3.06 -4.67
C PRO A 9 -4.36 -2.61 -5.15
N ASP A 10 -4.44 -2.09 -6.38
CA ASP A 10 -5.72 -1.71 -7.00
C ASP A 10 -6.68 -2.91 -7.13
N LEU A 11 -6.13 -4.11 -7.38
CA LEU A 11 -6.95 -5.33 -7.47
C LEU A 11 -7.61 -5.64 -6.13
N CYS A 12 -6.90 -5.47 -5.02
CA CYS A 12 -7.44 -5.70 -3.68
C CYS A 12 -8.66 -4.82 -3.36
N MET A 13 -8.77 -3.64 -3.97
CA MET A 13 -9.92 -2.75 -3.81
C MET A 13 -11.08 -3.13 -4.74
N SER A 14 -10.77 -3.56 -5.96
CA SER A 14 -11.80 -4.01 -6.92
C SER A 14 -12.35 -5.41 -6.61
N GLN A 15 -11.54 -6.25 -5.95
CA GLN A 15 -11.77 -7.67 -5.66
C GLN A 15 -11.27 -8.00 -4.24
N PRO A 16 -11.97 -7.54 -3.18
CA PRO A 16 -11.55 -7.74 -1.79
C PRO A 16 -11.39 -9.21 -1.40
N GLU A 17 -12.08 -10.12 -2.07
CA GLU A 17 -11.96 -11.58 -1.92
C GLU A 17 -10.52 -12.09 -2.05
N LEU A 18 -9.67 -11.40 -2.82
CA LEU A 18 -8.25 -11.74 -2.99
C LEU A 18 -7.49 -11.70 -1.66
N ILE A 19 -7.87 -10.80 -0.74
CA ILE A 19 -7.30 -10.72 0.60
C ILE A 19 -8.13 -11.58 1.56
N ILE A 20 -9.45 -11.47 1.50
CA ILE A 20 -10.36 -12.07 2.49
C ILE A 20 -10.32 -13.61 2.45
N GLN A 21 -10.26 -14.20 1.26
CA GLN A 21 -10.47 -15.64 1.03
C GLN A 21 -9.24 -16.37 0.48
N SER A 22 -8.10 -15.71 0.30
CA SER A 22 -6.88 -16.39 -0.13
C SER A 22 -6.44 -17.44 0.90
N SER A 23 -5.94 -18.59 0.45
CA SER A 23 -5.29 -19.58 1.32
C SER A 23 -3.77 -19.53 1.22
N LYS A 24 -3.21 -18.40 0.78
CA LYS A 24 -1.78 -18.22 0.51
C LYS A 24 -1.16 -17.18 1.43
N ASP A 25 0.16 -17.29 1.59
CA ASP A 25 0.97 -16.27 2.25
C ASP A 25 1.19 -15.08 1.30
N ILE A 26 0.51 -13.96 1.58
CA ILE A 26 0.50 -12.77 0.76
C ILE A 26 1.35 -11.68 1.41
N VAL A 27 2.14 -11.00 0.59
CA VAL A 27 2.89 -9.79 0.91
C VAL A 27 2.26 -8.61 0.17
N LEU A 28 1.78 -7.61 0.89
CA LEU A 28 1.21 -6.37 0.36
C LEU A 28 2.02 -5.16 0.81
N PRO A 29 1.94 -4.00 0.14
CA PRO A 29 2.64 -2.82 0.60
C PRO A 29 1.92 -2.12 1.76
N LYS A 30 2.68 -1.53 2.68
CA LYS A 30 2.17 -0.79 3.86
C LYS A 30 1.32 0.41 3.49
N TYR A 31 1.57 1.05 2.35
CA TYR A 31 0.69 2.12 1.88
C TYR A 31 -0.75 1.64 1.65
N LEU A 32 -0.98 0.40 1.19
CA LEU A 32 -2.33 -0.15 1.02
C LEU A 32 -3.02 -0.28 2.38
N TYR A 33 -2.33 -0.80 3.39
CA TYR A 33 -2.89 -0.88 4.75
C TYR A 33 -3.28 0.50 5.28
N THR A 34 -2.40 1.49 5.09
CA THR A 34 -2.65 2.88 5.51
C THR A 34 -3.86 3.47 4.78
N GLN A 35 -4.01 3.19 3.48
CA GLN A 35 -5.17 3.58 2.69
C GLN A 35 -6.45 2.90 3.17
N LEU A 36 -6.43 1.60 3.46
CA LEU A 36 -7.58 0.88 4.00
C LEU A 36 -8.07 1.52 5.32
N ILE A 37 -7.15 1.84 6.23
CA ILE A 37 -7.48 2.52 7.49
C ILE A 37 -8.09 3.89 7.23
N TYR A 38 -7.52 4.67 6.31
CA TYR A 38 -8.05 5.98 5.94
C TYR A 38 -9.47 5.87 5.37
N LEU A 39 -9.70 4.94 4.44
CA LEU A 39 -10.98 4.74 3.76
C LEU A 39 -12.07 4.23 4.71
N LYS A 40 -11.74 3.31 5.62
CA LYS A 40 -12.65 2.81 6.66
C LYS A 40 -13.16 3.94 7.56
N ASN A 41 -12.29 4.89 7.90
CA ASN A 41 -12.63 6.03 8.74
C ASN A 41 -13.19 7.24 7.96
N GLY A 42 -13.19 7.15 6.63
CA GLY A 42 -13.74 8.17 5.74
C GLY A 42 -15.24 8.00 5.49
N ASN A 43 -15.78 8.82 4.59
CA ASN A 43 -17.16 8.71 4.11
C ASN A 43 -17.18 8.61 2.59
N PHE A 44 -16.52 7.58 2.07
CA PHE A 44 -16.35 7.33 0.64
C PHE A 44 -17.18 6.11 0.23
N ALA A 45 -18.51 6.21 0.22
CA ALA A 45 -19.48 5.20 -0.26
C ALA A 45 -18.93 3.74 -0.33
N ASN A 46 -18.77 3.20 -1.55
CA ASN A 46 -18.31 1.83 -1.79
C ASN A 46 -16.88 1.58 -1.25
N ALA A 47 -16.00 2.56 -1.32
CA ALA A 47 -14.63 2.47 -0.87
C ALA A 47 -14.52 2.22 0.65
N THR A 48 -15.33 2.92 1.43
CA THR A 48 -15.43 2.72 2.88
C THR A 48 -15.98 1.33 3.21
N THR A 49 -17.00 0.86 2.48
CA THR A 49 -17.53 -0.50 2.65
C THR A 49 -16.48 -1.56 2.36
N THR A 50 -15.78 -1.48 1.22
CA THR A 50 -14.72 -2.43 0.85
C THR A 50 -13.58 -2.44 1.86
N ALA A 51 -13.10 -1.27 2.28
CA ALA A 51 -12.03 -1.18 3.26
C ALA A 51 -12.43 -1.77 4.63
N THR A 52 -13.69 -1.55 5.02
CA THR A 52 -14.26 -2.14 6.24
C THR A 52 -14.31 -3.67 6.14
N GLN A 53 -14.82 -4.21 5.02
CA GLN A 53 -14.89 -5.64 4.78
C GLN A 53 -13.52 -6.32 4.86
N ILE A 54 -12.49 -5.73 4.26
CA ILE A 54 -11.12 -6.27 4.32
C ILE A 54 -10.61 -6.23 5.75
N LEU A 55 -10.68 -5.07 6.42
CA LEU A 55 -10.07 -4.91 7.75
C LEU A 55 -10.77 -5.70 8.85
N ASP A 56 -12.10 -5.90 8.75
CA ASP A 56 -12.86 -6.61 9.80
C ASP A 56 -12.59 -8.11 9.85
N VAL A 57 -12.05 -8.71 8.78
CA VAL A 57 -11.71 -10.14 8.73
C VAL A 57 -10.24 -10.44 8.99
N LEU A 58 -9.39 -9.41 9.03
CA LEU A 58 -7.97 -9.57 9.27
C LEU A 58 -7.72 -9.67 10.77
N GLU A 59 -7.35 -10.86 11.23
CA GLU A 59 -6.99 -11.12 12.62
C GLU A 59 -5.50 -10.88 12.80
N ALA A 60 -5.12 -9.94 13.68
CA ALA A 60 -3.71 -9.68 13.95
C ALA A 60 -3.05 -10.91 14.60
N GLU A 61 -1.89 -11.33 14.07
CA GLU A 61 -1.13 -12.41 14.69
C GLU A 61 -0.54 -11.91 16.02
N THR A 62 -0.85 -12.62 17.11
CA THR A 62 -0.44 -12.20 18.46
C THR A 62 1.09 -12.07 18.59
N HIS A 63 1.54 -11.08 19.37
CA HIS A 63 2.95 -10.84 19.73
C HIS A 63 3.85 -10.24 18.63
N SER A 64 3.28 -9.66 17.58
CA SER A 64 4.07 -8.86 16.65
C SER A 64 3.60 -7.41 16.58
N ASN A 65 4.55 -6.47 16.67
CA ASN A 65 4.34 -5.08 16.24
C ASN A 65 4.29 -4.96 14.70
N ASP A 66 4.45 -6.06 13.98
CA ASP A 66 4.37 -6.12 12.54
C ASP A 66 2.93 -6.07 12.05
N LEU A 67 2.77 -5.58 10.83
CA LEU A 67 1.50 -5.62 10.10
C LEU A 67 1.27 -7.02 9.50
N ILE A 68 1.25 -8.04 10.37
CA ILE A 68 0.99 -9.44 10.02
C ILE A 68 -0.40 -9.82 10.51
N PHE A 69 -1.19 -10.34 9.58
CA PHE A 69 -2.57 -10.70 9.82
C PHE A 69 -2.87 -12.09 9.25
N ARG A 70 -3.91 -12.72 9.78
CA ARG A 70 -4.51 -13.94 9.25
C ARG A 70 -5.88 -13.61 8.68
N ASN A 71 -6.21 -14.18 7.52
CA ASN A 71 -7.54 -14.04 6.92
C ASN A 71 -8.45 -15.23 7.23
N LEU A 72 -9.65 -15.26 6.64
CA LEU A 72 -10.67 -16.30 6.91
C LEU A 72 -10.23 -17.72 6.53
N ASN A 73 -9.31 -17.86 5.58
CA ASN A 73 -8.85 -19.15 5.07
C ASN A 73 -7.45 -19.52 5.60
N ASN A 74 -7.03 -18.91 6.72
CA ASN A 74 -5.73 -19.10 7.36
C ASN A 74 -4.51 -18.71 6.49
N GLY A 75 -4.72 -17.91 5.44
CA GLY A 75 -3.63 -17.27 4.71
C GLY A 75 -3.03 -16.14 5.55
N ILE A 76 -1.70 -16.05 5.57
CA ILE A 76 -1.00 -14.96 6.26
C ILE A 76 -0.86 -13.78 5.30
N ILE A 77 -1.28 -12.60 5.73
CA ILE A 77 -1.14 -11.34 5.03
C ILE A 77 -0.11 -10.49 5.77
N TYR A 78 1.00 -10.17 5.11
CA TYR A 78 2.05 -9.32 5.65
C TYR A 78 2.15 -8.01 4.87
N PHE A 79 2.03 -6.87 5.55
CA PHE A 79 2.23 -5.56 4.93
C PHE A 79 3.67 -5.07 5.11
N ILE A 80 4.42 -5.02 4.02
CA ILE A 80 5.83 -4.59 3.97
C ILE A 80 5.96 -3.09 3.72
N ASN A 81 6.98 -2.47 4.33
CA ASN A 81 7.32 -1.09 4.02
C ASN A 81 7.99 -1.00 2.63
N GLU A 82 7.38 -0.24 1.73
CA GLU A 82 7.86 -0.03 0.37
C GLU A 82 9.09 0.90 0.29
N LYS A 83 9.43 1.65 1.35
CA LYS A 83 10.47 2.70 1.29
C LYS A 83 11.88 2.27 1.71
N ILE A 84 12.12 0.97 1.93
CA ILE A 84 13.36 0.55 2.58
C ILE A 84 14.58 0.66 1.63
N TYR A 85 14.41 0.67 0.29
CA TYR A 85 15.57 0.51 -0.62
C TYR A 85 15.62 1.38 -1.88
N GLY A 86 15.20 2.66 -1.80
CA GLY A 86 15.28 3.58 -2.95
C GLY A 86 16.70 3.67 -3.57
N ASP A 87 17.76 3.49 -2.79
CA ASP A 87 19.13 3.70 -3.28
C ASP A 87 19.78 2.45 -3.93
N GLN A 88 19.14 1.27 -3.90
CA GLN A 88 19.74 0.02 -4.42
C GLN A 88 19.34 -0.32 -5.87
N LEU A 89 18.65 0.59 -6.56
CA LEU A 89 18.08 0.37 -7.89
C LEU A 89 19.06 0.13 -9.04
N ASN A 90 20.33 0.51 -8.87
CA ASN A 90 21.33 0.45 -9.95
C ASN A 90 21.74 -0.98 -10.33
N ILE A 91 21.25 -2.01 -9.65
CA ILE A 91 21.68 -3.40 -9.85
C ILE A 91 20.99 -4.07 -11.05
N LEU A 92 19.82 -3.60 -11.48
CA LEU A 92 18.97 -4.37 -12.40
C LEU A 92 18.80 -3.80 -13.81
N ASN A 93 19.28 -2.59 -14.14
CA ASN A 93 18.99 -1.91 -15.43
C ASN A 93 17.48 -1.83 -15.78
N ILE A 94 16.60 -1.93 -14.78
CA ILE A 94 15.14 -1.84 -14.97
C ILE A 94 14.71 -0.42 -14.62
N PRO A 95 13.90 0.25 -15.46
CA PRO A 95 13.42 1.60 -15.19
C PRO A 95 12.34 1.54 -14.10
N LEU A 96 12.78 1.51 -12.84
CA LEU A 96 11.95 1.65 -11.66
C LEU A 96 12.11 3.07 -11.12
N ASP A 97 11.00 3.70 -10.76
CA ASP A 97 10.97 5.05 -10.20
C ASP A 97 10.85 4.98 -8.67
N ASN A 98 11.85 5.51 -7.96
CA ASN A 98 11.85 5.59 -6.48
C ASN A 98 10.73 6.46 -5.89
N ASN A 99 10.11 7.32 -6.71
CA ASN A 99 8.95 8.10 -6.29
C ASN A 99 7.65 7.34 -6.52
N ASN A 100 7.69 6.24 -7.27
CA ASN A 100 6.55 5.41 -7.55
C ASN A 100 6.42 4.32 -6.47
N LEU A 101 5.35 4.39 -5.67
CA LEU A 101 5.10 3.45 -4.56
C LEU A 101 4.96 2.00 -5.03
N LEU A 102 4.47 1.76 -6.26
CA LEU A 102 4.36 0.42 -6.83
C LEU A 102 5.74 -0.14 -7.19
N ASP A 103 6.62 0.68 -7.74
CA ASP A 103 8.00 0.27 -8.05
C ASP A 103 8.80 0.00 -6.77
N CYS A 104 8.65 0.87 -5.77
CA CYS A 104 9.17 0.67 -4.41
C CYS A 104 8.65 -0.65 -3.77
N TYR A 105 7.37 -0.97 -3.95
CA TYR A 105 6.80 -2.23 -3.48
C TYR A 105 7.42 -3.46 -4.18
N LEU A 106 7.64 -3.42 -5.49
CA LEU A 106 8.31 -4.51 -6.22
C LEU A 106 9.73 -4.75 -5.69
N LEU A 107 10.47 -3.69 -5.39
CA LEU A 107 11.82 -3.78 -4.83
C LEU A 107 11.84 -4.34 -3.43
N SER A 108 11.00 -3.81 -2.53
CA SER A 108 10.91 -4.35 -1.17
C SER A 108 10.49 -5.83 -1.19
N SER A 109 9.65 -6.24 -2.15
CA SER A 109 9.28 -7.65 -2.33
C SER A 109 10.46 -8.50 -2.77
N LEU A 110 11.28 -8.04 -3.73
CA LEU A 110 12.51 -8.73 -4.14
C LEU A 110 13.50 -8.90 -3.00
N HIS A 111 13.71 -7.83 -2.24
CA HIS A 111 14.61 -7.88 -1.11
C HIS A 111 14.12 -8.88 -0.05
N LEU A 112 12.83 -8.86 0.26
CA LEU A 112 12.23 -9.83 1.17
C LEU A 112 12.44 -11.27 0.65
N ALA A 113 12.26 -11.50 -0.65
CA ALA A 113 12.46 -12.81 -1.26
C ALA A 113 13.91 -13.30 -1.15
N GLU A 114 14.88 -12.40 -1.29
CA GLU A 114 16.30 -12.69 -1.10
C GLU A 114 16.58 -13.15 0.34
N ILE A 115 16.12 -12.39 1.34
CA ILE A 115 16.32 -12.71 2.76
C ILE A 115 15.65 -14.03 3.15
N LEU A 116 14.44 -14.27 2.63
CA LEU A 116 13.68 -15.47 2.94
C LEU A 116 14.06 -16.69 2.08
N GLU A 117 15.00 -16.51 1.13
CA GLU A 117 15.38 -17.51 0.13
C GLU A 117 14.15 -18.12 -0.55
N SER A 118 13.25 -17.26 -1.02
CA SER A 118 11.92 -17.65 -1.52
C SER A 118 11.63 -17.10 -2.90
N GLN A 119 10.62 -17.67 -3.56
CA GLN A 119 10.14 -17.20 -4.85
C GLN A 119 8.97 -16.22 -4.68
N ILE A 120 8.90 -15.23 -5.57
CA ILE A 120 7.76 -14.33 -5.69
C ILE A 120 6.84 -14.81 -6.80
N VAL A 121 5.55 -14.91 -6.49
CA VAL A 121 4.47 -15.05 -7.47
C VAL A 121 3.60 -13.80 -7.39
N PHE A 122 3.41 -13.10 -8.51
CA PHE A 122 2.76 -11.80 -8.55
C PHE A 122 1.47 -11.85 -9.38
N LEU A 123 0.37 -11.37 -8.80
CA LEU A 123 -0.89 -11.12 -9.51
C LEU A 123 -0.92 -9.67 -9.99
N ALA A 124 -0.60 -9.49 -11.27
CA ALA A 124 -0.62 -8.20 -11.95
C ALA A 124 -1.74 -8.16 -13.00
N SER A 125 -2.54 -7.11 -12.98
CA SER A 125 -3.56 -6.82 -13.99
C SER A 125 -3.05 -5.89 -15.07
N SER A 126 -2.26 -4.87 -14.71
CA SER A 126 -1.82 -3.86 -15.67
C SER A 126 -0.70 -4.39 -16.59
N PRO A 127 -0.74 -4.13 -17.92
CA PRO A 127 0.30 -4.56 -18.86
C PRO A 127 1.68 -3.98 -18.54
N GLU A 128 1.73 -2.79 -17.94
CA GLU A 128 2.98 -2.19 -17.48
C GLU A 128 3.59 -2.97 -16.33
N LEU A 129 2.81 -3.27 -15.29
CA LEU A 129 3.29 -4.03 -14.13
C LEU A 129 3.71 -5.45 -14.53
N ARG A 130 2.95 -6.12 -15.40
CA ARG A 130 3.34 -7.43 -15.96
C ARG A 130 4.71 -7.39 -16.63
N ARG A 131 5.02 -6.33 -17.40
CA ARG A 131 6.34 -6.15 -18.03
C ARG A 131 7.44 -5.95 -16.98
N LYS A 132 7.18 -5.15 -15.93
CA LYS A 132 8.14 -4.95 -14.83
C LYS A 132 8.42 -6.27 -14.09
N CYS A 133 7.38 -6.99 -13.69
CA CYS A 133 7.49 -8.31 -13.04
C CYS A 133 8.29 -9.31 -13.89
N HIS A 134 8.04 -9.38 -15.20
CA HIS A 134 8.82 -10.23 -16.11
C HIS A 134 10.30 -9.84 -16.13
N SER A 135 10.62 -8.55 -16.22
CA SER A 135 12.02 -8.06 -16.17
C SER A 135 12.69 -8.37 -14.82
N LEU A 136 11.92 -8.42 -13.74
CA LEU A 136 12.37 -8.77 -12.39
C LEU A 136 12.37 -10.28 -12.11
N ASN A 137 12.10 -11.12 -13.12
CA ASN A 137 12.01 -12.58 -13.00
C ASN A 137 11.02 -13.07 -11.93
N MET A 138 9.92 -12.32 -11.75
CA MET A 138 8.79 -12.73 -10.91
C MET A 138 7.84 -13.63 -11.70
N GLU A 139 7.35 -14.69 -11.08
CA GLU A 139 6.32 -15.54 -11.68
C GLU A 139 4.99 -14.77 -11.72
N ILE A 140 4.26 -14.83 -12.83
CA ILE A 140 2.93 -14.21 -12.94
C ILE A 140 1.87 -15.28 -12.75
N MET A 141 0.89 -15.02 -11.89
CA MET A 141 -0.26 -15.91 -11.68
C MET A 141 -1.57 -15.35 -12.22
N VAL A 142 -2.58 -16.22 -12.34
CA VAL A 142 -3.99 -15.84 -12.48
C VAL A 142 -4.72 -15.86 -11.14
N VAL A 143 -5.90 -15.21 -11.09
CA VAL A 143 -6.68 -15.00 -9.86
C VAL A 143 -7.04 -16.33 -9.19
N GLU A 144 -7.40 -17.34 -9.98
CA GLU A 144 -7.86 -18.64 -9.49
C GLU A 144 -6.81 -19.35 -8.62
N GLU A 145 -5.53 -19.10 -8.87
CA GLU A 145 -4.42 -19.74 -8.14
C GLU A 145 -4.34 -19.34 -6.66
N LEU A 146 -4.90 -18.17 -6.28
CA LEU A 146 -4.93 -17.70 -4.89
C LEU A 146 -5.89 -18.51 -4.00
N PHE A 147 -6.88 -19.16 -4.60
CA PHE A 147 -7.93 -19.90 -3.87
C PHE A 147 -7.69 -21.41 -3.84
N VAL A 148 -6.71 -21.90 -4.60
CA VAL A 148 -6.30 -23.31 -4.57
C VAL A 148 -5.43 -23.56 -3.34
N GLY A 149 -5.68 -24.67 -2.65
CA GLY A 149 -5.03 -25.03 -1.37
C GLY A 149 -3.54 -24.69 -1.29
N GLY A 150 -3.12 -24.19 -0.14
CA GLY A 150 -1.75 -23.83 0.17
C GLY A 150 -1.46 -24.09 1.64
N GLU A 151 -0.20 -24.40 1.94
CA GLU A 151 0.28 -24.45 3.31
C GLU A 151 0.99 -23.13 3.60
N THR A 152 0.54 -22.45 4.65
CA THR A 152 1.24 -21.28 5.18
C THR A 152 2.56 -21.70 5.80
N TRP A 153 3.62 -20.98 5.46
CA TRP A 153 4.96 -21.15 6.00
C TRP A 153 5.54 -19.85 6.57
N PHE A 154 4.89 -18.72 6.32
CA PHE A 154 5.17 -17.46 7.01
C PHE A 154 4.93 -17.62 8.50
N LYS A 155 6.01 -17.48 9.26
CA LYS A 155 5.94 -17.39 10.71
C LYS A 155 6.42 -16.01 11.13
N PRO A 156 5.80 -15.38 12.15
CA PRO A 156 6.20 -14.04 12.61
C PRO A 156 7.70 -13.92 12.88
N GLU A 157 8.34 -14.97 13.35
CA GLU A 157 9.77 -14.97 13.70
C GLU A 157 10.70 -14.77 12.50
N LEU A 158 10.22 -15.07 11.27
CA LEU A 158 10.99 -14.87 10.03
C LEU A 158 11.23 -13.39 9.73
N PHE A 159 10.45 -12.49 10.34
CA PHE A 159 10.48 -11.06 10.07
C PHE A 159 11.23 -10.25 11.14
N LEU A 160 11.62 -10.88 12.26
CA LEU A 160 12.43 -10.23 13.31
C LEU A 160 13.75 -9.61 12.78
N PRO A 161 14.53 -10.27 11.90
CA PRO A 161 15.79 -9.70 11.38
C PRO A 161 15.60 -8.46 10.48
N LEU A 162 14.41 -8.30 9.88
CA LEU A 162 14.07 -7.15 9.03
C LEU A 162 13.91 -5.87 9.85
N GLN A 163 13.45 -6.00 11.09
CA GLN A 163 13.25 -4.88 12.00
C GLN A 163 14.59 -4.28 12.42
N GLU A 164 15.58 -5.10 12.74
CA GLU A 164 16.91 -4.66 13.16
C GLU A 164 17.65 -3.87 12.07
N SER A 165 17.43 -4.25 10.81
CA SER A 165 18.01 -3.59 9.64
C SER A 165 17.36 -2.23 9.34
N THR A 166 16.07 -2.08 9.64
CA THR A 166 15.29 -0.86 9.37
C THR A 166 15.59 0.25 10.41
N VAL A 167 15.88 -0.11 11.66
CA VAL A 167 16.22 0.85 12.73
C VAL A 167 17.52 1.61 12.44
N GLN A 168 18.43 1.05 11.64
CA GLN A 168 19.68 1.73 11.26
C GLN A 168 19.54 2.71 10.09
N GLN A 169 18.37 2.78 9.44
CA GLN A 169 18.09 3.67 8.31
C GLN A 169 16.99 4.71 8.61
N GLU A 170 16.88 5.18 9.85
CA GLU A 170 16.26 6.50 10.08
C GLU A 170 17.18 7.57 9.49
N VAL A 171 16.96 7.87 8.20
CA VAL A 171 17.47 9.08 7.58
C VAL A 171 16.94 10.25 8.40
N THR A 172 17.83 10.92 9.12
CA THR A 172 17.56 12.15 9.83
C THR A 172 17.18 13.19 8.78
N VAL A 173 15.89 13.36 8.54
CA VAL A 173 15.39 14.49 7.73
C VAL A 173 15.70 15.75 8.54
N PRO A 174 16.44 16.74 8.01
CA PRO A 174 16.65 17.98 8.74
C PRO A 174 15.27 18.60 9.03
N GLU A 175 15.01 18.94 10.28
CA GLU A 175 13.80 19.69 10.64
C GLU A 175 13.76 20.99 9.83
N MET A 176 12.74 21.11 9.00
CA MET A 176 12.48 22.31 8.22
C MET A 176 12.10 23.43 9.19
N THR A 177 12.84 24.54 9.17
CA THR A 177 12.62 25.62 10.14
C THR A 177 11.34 26.39 9.83
N GLN A 178 10.63 26.91 10.84
CA GLN A 178 9.38 27.68 10.67
C GLN A 178 9.49 28.85 9.67
N GLN A 179 10.69 29.37 9.42
CA GLN A 179 10.93 30.40 8.41
C GLN A 179 10.75 29.89 6.97
N GLU A 180 11.06 28.64 6.67
CA GLU A 180 10.90 28.05 5.34
C GLU A 180 9.42 27.79 5.00
N TYR A 181 8.59 27.54 6.03
CA TYR A 181 7.15 27.38 5.88
C TYR A 181 6.46 28.69 5.46
N ASN A 182 6.82 29.80 6.11
CA ASN A 182 6.23 31.12 5.84
C ASN A 182 6.59 31.68 4.46
N ASN A 183 7.72 31.27 3.88
CA ASN A 183 8.12 31.68 2.53
C ASN A 183 7.33 30.96 1.42
N ARG A 184 6.73 29.79 1.70
CA ARG A 184 5.88 29.09 0.73
C ARG A 184 4.46 29.66 0.67
N GLU A 185 3.88 30.07 1.79
CA GLU A 185 2.53 30.67 1.80
C GLU A 185 2.48 32.04 1.12
N SER A 186 3.54 32.84 1.21
CA SER A 186 3.60 34.16 0.56
C SER A 186 3.64 34.09 -0.98
N THR A 187 3.99 32.93 -1.55
CA THR A 187 4.03 32.74 -3.01
C THR A 187 2.66 32.36 -3.57
N ILE A 188 1.75 31.82 -2.75
CA ILE A 188 0.41 31.37 -3.16
C ILE A 188 -0.60 32.53 -3.19
N ASN A 189 -0.39 33.56 -2.36
CA ASN A 189 -1.29 34.71 -2.23
C ASN A 189 -1.18 35.78 -3.34
N ASN A 190 -0.41 35.53 -4.41
CA ASN A 190 -0.21 36.48 -5.52
C ASN A 190 -0.90 36.06 -6.84
N ILE A 191 -1.85 35.13 -6.80
CA ILE A 191 -2.68 34.81 -7.97
C ILE A 191 -3.85 35.80 -8.03
N ALA A 192 -3.92 36.59 -9.10
CA ALA A 192 -4.96 37.60 -9.32
C ALA A 192 -6.37 36.99 -9.36
N GLU A 193 -7.30 37.60 -8.62
CA GLU A 193 -8.71 37.23 -8.55
C GLU A 193 -9.40 37.32 -9.92
N ILE A 194 -10.01 36.21 -10.37
CA ILE A 194 -10.93 36.18 -11.51
C ILE A 194 -12.35 36.37 -10.95
N PRO A 195 -13.17 37.32 -11.44
CA PRO A 195 -14.48 37.60 -10.87
C PRO A 195 -15.48 36.48 -11.16
N PHE A 196 -16.05 35.90 -10.10
CA PHE A 196 -17.12 34.91 -10.14
C PHE A 196 -18.47 35.59 -10.40
N VAL A 197 -19.14 35.27 -11.52
CA VAL A 197 -20.56 35.59 -11.74
C VAL A 197 -21.38 34.50 -11.06
N ILE A 198 -22.17 34.90 -10.06
CA ILE A 198 -23.12 34.01 -9.38
C ILE A 198 -24.40 33.98 -10.22
N THR A 199 -24.63 32.89 -10.95
CA THR A 199 -25.98 32.48 -11.39
C THR A 199 -26.45 31.39 -10.44
N GLU A 200 -27.62 31.58 -9.82
CA GLU A 200 -28.29 30.60 -8.97
C GLU A 200 -28.44 29.27 -9.70
N PRO A 201 -28.13 28.12 -9.07
CA PRO A 201 -28.34 26.84 -9.71
C PRO A 201 -29.83 26.48 -9.66
N GLU A 202 -30.43 26.28 -10.84
CA GLU A 202 -31.65 25.50 -10.96
C GLU A 202 -31.46 24.12 -10.33
N SER A 203 -32.52 23.62 -9.69
CA SER A 203 -32.53 22.34 -8.98
C SER A 203 -32.19 21.17 -9.92
N PRO A 204 -31.15 20.37 -9.61
CA PRO A 204 -30.86 19.19 -10.41
C PRO A 204 -31.83 18.07 -10.05
N LYS A 205 -32.69 17.71 -11.00
CA LYS A 205 -33.26 16.37 -11.12
C LYS A 205 -32.21 15.46 -11.76
N ASP A 206 -31.29 14.93 -10.95
CA ASP A 206 -30.71 13.60 -11.19
C ASP A 206 -29.82 13.17 -10.01
N ASN A 207 -30.17 12.04 -9.39
CA ASN A 207 -29.44 11.44 -8.27
C ASN A 207 -28.29 10.55 -8.78
N SER A 208 -27.37 11.08 -9.57
CA SER A 208 -26.11 10.41 -9.88
C SER A 208 -24.99 11.03 -9.04
N LEU A 209 -24.64 10.38 -7.93
CA LEU A 209 -23.42 10.70 -7.19
C LEU A 209 -22.20 10.62 -8.14
N PRO A 210 -21.24 11.55 -8.07
CA PRO A 210 -20.04 11.49 -8.90
C PRO A 210 -19.24 10.22 -8.58
N SER A 211 -18.96 9.43 -9.61
CA SER A 211 -18.05 8.28 -9.52
C SER A 211 -16.62 8.81 -9.49
N ILE A 212 -16.04 8.89 -8.29
CA ILE A 212 -14.62 9.20 -8.10
C ILE A 212 -13.82 7.95 -8.48
N GLU A 213 -12.92 8.06 -9.46
CA GLU A 213 -11.99 6.99 -9.79
C GLU A 213 -10.86 6.94 -8.75
N TRP A 214 -10.43 5.73 -8.37
CA TRP A 214 -9.48 5.51 -7.27
C TRP A 214 -8.12 6.21 -7.41
N ARG A 215 -7.71 6.51 -8.64
CA ARG A 215 -6.47 7.23 -8.96
C ARG A 215 -6.52 8.71 -8.57
N ASP A 216 -7.72 9.23 -8.30
CA ASP A 216 -7.96 10.65 -8.04
C ASP A 216 -8.03 10.97 -6.54
N ILE A 217 -7.82 9.99 -5.64
CA ILE A 217 -7.79 10.23 -4.19
C ILE A 217 -6.36 10.65 -3.80
N PRO A 218 -6.10 11.93 -3.50
CA PRO A 218 -4.78 12.35 -3.03
C PRO A 218 -4.47 11.66 -1.69
N MET A 219 -3.22 11.22 -1.52
CA MET A 219 -2.73 10.81 -0.20
C MET A 219 -3.03 11.93 0.80
N PRO A 220 -3.51 11.61 2.03
CA PRO A 220 -3.63 12.63 3.05
C PRO A 220 -2.26 13.29 3.25
N PRO A 221 -2.20 14.62 3.46
CA PRO A 221 -0.97 15.25 3.92
C PRO A 221 -0.52 14.50 5.17
N LYS A 222 0.78 14.15 5.22
CA LYS A 222 1.42 13.42 6.33
C LYS A 222 0.79 13.87 7.66
N PRO A 223 0.26 12.97 8.50
CA PRO A 223 -0.04 13.36 9.87
C PRO A 223 1.29 13.70 10.53
N ASN A 224 1.49 15.00 10.81
CA ASN A 224 2.48 15.43 11.78
C ASN A 224 2.17 14.70 13.09
N ASN A 225 3.14 13.96 13.62
CA ASN A 225 3.16 13.39 14.96
C ASN A 225 1.95 12.50 15.32
N ILE A 226 1.97 11.24 14.91
CA ILE A 226 1.26 10.21 15.67
C ILE A 226 2.17 9.86 16.87
N GLN A 227 1.89 10.46 18.02
CA GLN A 227 2.32 9.92 19.30
C GLN A 227 1.64 8.57 19.49
N TRP A 228 2.44 7.52 19.68
CA TRP A 228 1.99 6.20 20.09
C TRP A 228 1.17 6.34 21.38
N VAL A 229 -0.10 5.95 21.34
CA VAL A 229 -0.88 5.78 22.56
C VAL A 229 -0.59 4.38 23.08
N ASP A 230 0.19 4.29 24.15
CA ASP A 230 0.33 3.08 24.95
C ASP A 230 -1.06 2.71 25.51
N ILE A 231 -1.55 1.51 25.17
CA ILE A 231 -2.72 0.93 25.82
C ILE A 231 -2.20 -0.04 26.89
N VAL A 232 -2.46 0.31 28.15
CA VAL A 232 -2.17 -0.47 29.37
C VAL A 232 -3.19 -1.59 29.55
#